data_AF-A0A359EAG9-F1
#
_entry.id   AF-A0A359EAG9-F1
#
_cell.length_a   1.000
_cell.length_b   1.000
_cell.length_c   1.000
_cell.angle_alpha   90.00
_cell.angle_beta   90.00
_cell.angle_gamma   90.00
#
_symmetry.space_group_name_H-M   'P 1'
#
loop_
_entity.id
_entity.type
_entity.pdbx_description
1 polymer ?
#
loop_
_entity_poly.entity_id
_entity_poly.type
_entity_poly.pdbx_seq_one_letter_code
_entity_poly.pdbx_strand_id
1 'polypeptide(L)'
;RFQHNKDLRMTKQEVKDEYKQMEGDPHVKGQRRKFGMKLRQQKRMDHAVLSSDVVVTNPTHYAVALRYDPEQGGAPVVMVKGQRLRA
;
A
#
# COMPACT_ATOMS: atom_id res chain seq x y z
N ARG A 1 17.27 24.41 -49.42
CA ARG A 1 16.45 23.16 -49.37
C ARG A 1 17.13 22.02 -48.58
N PHE A 2 18.47 21.92 -48.54
CA PHE A 2 19.17 20.89 -47.75
C PHE A 2 19.25 21.17 -46.23
N GLN A 3 19.34 22.43 -45.79
CA GLN A 3 19.34 22.78 -44.35
C GLN A 3 18.07 22.32 -43.64
N HIS A 4 16.90 22.62 -44.22
CA HIS A 4 15.60 22.31 -43.63
C HIS A 4 15.40 20.82 -43.34
N ASN A 5 15.93 19.94 -44.19
CA ASN A 5 15.84 18.48 -44.00
C ASN A 5 16.81 17.97 -42.91
N LYS A 6 17.87 18.74 -42.62
CA LYS A 6 18.82 18.46 -41.54
C LYS A 6 18.27 18.90 -40.18
N ASP A 7 17.54 20.00 -40.16
CA ASP A 7 16.90 20.55 -38.95
C ASP A 7 15.69 19.73 -38.50
N LEU A 8 15.06 18.99 -39.43
CA LEU A 8 13.97 18.06 -39.14
C LEU A 8 14.44 16.71 -38.54
N ARG A 9 15.75 16.49 -38.40
CA ARG A 9 16.28 15.27 -37.80
C ARG A 9 16.41 15.43 -36.30
N MET A 10 15.74 14.57 -35.55
CA MET A 10 15.95 14.48 -34.11
C MET A 10 17.41 14.12 -33.80
N THR A 11 17.96 14.79 -32.80
CA THR A 11 19.25 14.46 -32.23
C THR A 11 19.15 13.13 -31.49
N LYS A 12 20.27 12.40 -31.37
CA LYS A 12 20.32 11.16 -30.57
C LYS A 12 19.87 11.37 -29.12
N GLN A 13 20.01 12.59 -28.62
CA GLN A 13 19.56 12.98 -27.28
C GLN A 13 18.04 13.14 -27.23
N GLU A 14 17.43 13.83 -28.19
CA GLU A 14 15.97 13.98 -28.30
C GLU A 14 15.26 12.64 -28.47
N VAL A 15 15.77 11.74 -29.32
CA VAL A 15 15.21 10.39 -29.47
C VAL A 15 15.25 9.62 -28.14
N LYS A 16 16.32 9.78 -27.36
CA LYS A 16 16.49 9.10 -26.07
C LYS A 16 15.58 9.66 -25.00
N ASP A 17 15.31 10.97 -25.04
CA ASP A 17 14.44 11.66 -24.10
C ASP A 17 12.96 11.48 -24.46
N GLU A 18 12.59 11.40 -25.75
CA GLU A 18 11.28 10.93 -26.21
C GLU A 18 11.01 9.49 -25.78
N TYR A 19 11.98 8.58 -25.93
CA TYR A 19 11.82 7.18 -25.52
C TYR A 19 11.54 7.06 -24.01
N LYS A 20 12.24 7.87 -23.19
CA LYS A 20 12.00 7.95 -21.74
C LYS A 20 10.64 8.59 -21.40
N GLN A 21 10.16 9.56 -22.18
CA GLN A 21 8.85 10.17 -21.97
C GLN A 21 7.70 9.24 -22.39
N MET A 22 7.86 8.47 -23.48
CA MET A 22 6.85 7.52 -23.96
C MET A 22 6.68 6.30 -23.04
N GLU A 23 7.79 5.68 -22.58
CA GLU A 23 7.72 4.54 -21.65
C GLU A 23 7.53 4.96 -20.18
N GLY A 24 7.86 6.22 -19.87
CA GLY A 24 7.95 6.75 -18.52
C GLY A 24 9.19 6.24 -17.77
N ASP A 25 9.71 7.03 -16.83
CA ASP A 25 10.88 6.63 -16.05
C ASP A 25 10.60 5.31 -15.28
N PRO A 26 11.36 4.23 -15.56
CA PRO A 26 11.22 2.95 -14.86
C PRO A 26 11.34 3.08 -13.34
N HIS A 27 12.09 4.07 -12.83
CA HIS A 27 12.22 4.35 -11.41
C HIS A 27 10.90 4.84 -10.83
N VAL A 28 10.22 5.76 -11.51
CA VAL A 28 8.91 6.29 -11.08
C VAL A 28 7.85 5.18 -11.12
N LYS A 29 7.83 4.35 -12.17
CA LYS A 29 6.95 3.18 -12.25
C LYS A 29 7.23 2.18 -11.12
N GLY A 30 8.50 1.90 -10.85
CA GLY A 30 8.94 1.05 -9.74
C GLY A 30 8.54 1.60 -8.38
N GLN A 31 8.70 2.90 -8.15
CA GLN A 31 8.27 3.57 -6.92
C GLN A 31 6.75 3.51 -6.73
N ARG A 32 5.96 3.80 -7.77
CA ARG A 32 4.49 3.69 -7.72
C ARG A 32 4.05 2.27 -7.39
N ARG A 33 4.68 1.26 -8.00
CA ARG A 33 4.42 -0.16 -7.70
C ARG A 33 4.77 -0.52 -6.25
N LYS A 34 5.96 -0.09 -5.76
CA LYS A 34 6.39 -0.31 -4.38
C LYS A 34 5.42 0.35 -3.38
N PHE A 35 4.99 1.58 -3.65
CA PHE A 35 4.01 2.29 -2.83
C PHE A 35 2.66 1.57 -2.79
N GLY A 36 2.14 1.13 -3.94
CA GLY A 36 0.90 0.35 -4.01
C GLY A 36 0.99 -0.99 -3.26
N MET A 37 2.14 -1.68 -3.34
CA MET A 37 2.37 -2.89 -2.55
C MET A 37 2.45 -2.60 -1.04
N LYS A 38 3.09 -1.48 -0.64
CA LYS A 38 3.17 -1.07 0.77
C LYS A 38 1.78 -0.78 1.35
N LEU A 39 0.91 -0.07 0.63
CA LEU A 39 -0.47 0.16 1.05
C LEU A 39 -1.24 -1.16 1.22
N ARG A 40 -1.09 -2.10 0.30
CA ARG A 40 -1.76 -3.42 0.37
C ARG A 40 -1.22 -4.31 1.50
N GLN A 41 0.06 -4.19 1.82
CA GLN A 41 0.71 -4.92 2.92
C GLN A 41 0.46 -4.27 4.28
N GLN A 42 0.02 -3.01 4.32
CA GLN A 42 -0.40 -2.37 5.56
C GLN A 42 -1.60 -3.16 6.08
N LYS A 43 -1.32 -4.00 7.09
CA LYS A 43 -2.29 -4.97 7.59
C LYS A 43 -3.51 -4.21 8.09
N ARG A 44 -4.69 -4.70 7.67
CA ARG A 44 -6.04 -4.29 8.09
C ARG A 44 -6.34 -4.52 9.58
N MET A 45 -5.32 -4.44 10.45
CA MET A 45 -5.52 -4.54 11.90
C MET A 45 -6.54 -3.48 12.34
N ASP A 46 -6.46 -2.28 11.77
CA ASP A 46 -7.37 -1.16 12.05
C ASP A 46 -8.83 -1.52 11.76
N HIS A 47 -9.12 -2.13 10.61
CA HIS A 47 -10.49 -2.53 10.26
C HIS A 47 -11.03 -3.64 11.17
N ALA A 48 -10.19 -4.61 11.52
CA ALA A 48 -10.60 -5.69 12.39
C ALA A 48 -10.83 -5.19 13.83
N VAL A 49 -10.03 -4.24 14.31
CA VAL A 49 -10.24 -3.54 15.59
C VAL A 49 -11.52 -2.71 15.58
N LEU A 50 -11.81 -1.99 14.49
CA LEU A 50 -13.06 -1.23 14.34
C LEU A 50 -14.32 -2.10 14.33
N SER A 51 -14.19 -3.37 13.91
CA SER A 51 -15.31 -4.33 13.88
C SER A 51 -15.50 -5.12 15.18
N SER A 52 -14.66 -4.89 16.19
CA SER A 52 -14.76 -5.54 17.50
C SER A 52 -15.53 -4.68 18.48
N ASP A 53 -16.24 -5.35 19.39
CA ASP A 53 -17.08 -4.68 20.39
C ASP A 53 -16.28 -4.33 21.65
N VAL A 54 -15.25 -5.11 21.98
CA VAL A 54 -14.41 -4.90 23.16
C VAL A 54 -12.94 -5.16 22.87
N VAL A 55 -12.07 -4.40 23.53
CA VAL A 55 -10.62 -4.62 23.54
C VAL A 55 -10.17 -4.91 24.98
N VAL A 56 -9.54 -6.07 25.18
CA VAL A 56 -8.95 -6.48 26.46
C VAL A 56 -7.45 -6.27 26.37
N THR A 57 -6.89 -5.45 27.26
CA THR A 57 -5.46 -5.10 27.24
C THR A 57 -4.76 -5.57 28.53
N ASN A 58 -3.54 -6.07 28.38
CA ASN A 58 -2.52 -6.12 29.41
C ASN A 58 -1.52 -5.00 29.08
N PRO A 59 -1.42 -3.94 29.90
CA PRO A 59 -0.88 -2.63 29.52
C PRO A 59 0.46 -2.58 28.78
N THR A 60 1.31 -3.60 28.93
CA THR A 60 2.65 -3.62 28.35
C THR A 60 2.91 -4.80 27.41
N HIS A 61 1.99 -5.76 27.33
CA HIS A 61 2.30 -7.06 26.72
C HIS A 61 1.34 -7.45 25.62
N TYR A 62 0.03 -7.31 25.84
CA TYR A 62 -0.96 -7.91 24.97
C TYR A 62 -2.19 -7.01 24.83
N ALA A 63 -2.78 -7.03 23.64
CA ALA A 63 -4.14 -6.57 23.45
C ALA A 63 -4.90 -7.57 22.58
N VAL A 64 -6.14 -7.83 22.94
CA VAL A 64 -7.01 -8.77 22.23
C VAL A 64 -8.34 -8.09 21.98
N ALA A 65 -8.72 -8.00 20.71
CA ALA A 65 -10.00 -7.44 20.30
C ALA A 65 -10.99 -8.58 20.06
N LEU A 66 -12.15 -8.49 20.71
CA LEU A 66 -13.21 -9.50 20.69
C LEU A 66 -14.46 -8.93 20.04
N ARG A 67 -15.18 -9.77 19.32
CA ARG A 67 -16.52 -9.49 18.83
C ARG A 67 -17.50 -10.49 19.43
N TYR A 68 -18.64 -10.01 19.88
CA TYR A 68 -19.71 -10.83 20.44
C TYR A 68 -21.02 -10.49 19.76
N ASP A 69 -21.62 -11.49 19.11
CA ASP A 69 -22.92 -11.37 18.47
C ASP A 69 -23.93 -12.25 19.24
N PRO A 70 -24.89 -11.65 19.97
CA PRO A 70 -25.88 -12.40 20.75
C PRO A 70 -26.87 -13.16 19.86
N GLU A 71 -27.11 -12.73 18.61
CA GLU A 71 -28.04 -13.42 17.71
C GLU A 71 -27.44 -14.68 17.10
N GLN A 72 -26.12 -14.72 16.93
CA GLN A 72 -25.40 -15.91 16.46
C GLN A 72 -25.24 -16.98 17.55
N GLY A 73 -25.65 -16.72 18.80
CA GLY A 73 -25.73 -17.71 19.86
C GLY A 73 -24.43 -18.50 20.06
N GLY A 74 -23.37 -17.82 20.51
CA GLY A 74 -22.06 -18.44 20.71
C GLY A 74 -21.13 -17.61 21.59
N ALA A 75 -19.97 -18.16 21.96
CA ALA A 75 -18.95 -17.43 22.72
C ALA A 75 -18.31 -16.30 21.88
N PRO A 76 -17.76 -15.24 22.50
CA PRO A 76 -17.05 -14.17 21.79
C PRO A 76 -15.92 -14.70 20.91
N VAL A 77 -15.77 -14.14 19.72
CA VAL A 77 -14.74 -14.52 18.74
C VAL A 77 -13.58 -13.53 18.80
N VAL A 78 -12.36 -14.05 18.74
CA VAL A 78 -11.13 -13.24 18.68
C VAL A 78 -10.94 -12.70 17.27
N MET A 79 -11.01 -11.37 17.13
CA MET A 79 -10.83 -10.67 15.85
C MET A 79 -9.37 -10.32 15.61
N VAL A 80 -8.68 -9.79 16.63
CA VAL A 80 -7.29 -9.34 16.54
C VAL A 80 -6.54 -9.66 17.82
N LYS A 81 -5.26 -10.01 17.68
CA LYS A 81 -4.30 -10.05 18.77
C LYS A 81 -3.07 -9.19 18.46
N GLY A 82 -2.73 -8.34 19.40
CA GLY A 82 -1.58 -7.45 19.41
C GLY A 82 -0.59 -7.83 20.50
N GLN A 83 0.70 -7.64 20.24
CA GLN A 83 1.76 -7.85 21.23
C GLN A 83 2.77 -6.70 21.14
N ARG A 84 3.24 -6.22 22.31
CA ARG A 84 4.25 -5.14 22.43
C ARG A 84 3.88 -3.89 21.61
N LEU A 85 4.68 -3.52 20.60
CA LEU A 85 4.48 -2.32 19.76
C LEU A 85 3.17 -2.31 18.95
N ARG A 86 2.43 -3.43 18.96
CA ARG A 86 1.13 -3.58 18.29
C ARG A 86 0.02 -4.01 19.25
N ALA A 87 0.26 -3.97 20.56
CA ALA A 87 -0.78 -4.05 21.58
C ALA A 87 -1.58 -2.74 21.59
#